data_AF-A0A6C9EFF7-F1
#
_entry.id   AF-A0A6C9EFF7-F1
#
_cell.length_a   1.000
_cell.length_b   1.000
_cell.length_c   1.000
_cell.angle_alpha   90.00
_cell.angle_beta   90.00
_cell.angle_gamma   90.00
#
_symmetry.space_group_name_H-M   'P 1'
#
loop_
_entity.id
_entity.type
_entity.pdbx_description
1 polymer ?
#
loop_
_entity_poly.entity_id
_entity_poly.type
_entity_poly.pdbx_seq_one_letter_code
_entity_poly.pdbx_strand_id
1 'polypeptide(L)'
;MGCTLVIDTSFGSTVGIVGREPIVETDSRTHVEKLQVNIARAVEEAGLTPADIEEIVVGIGPAPFTGLRAGIVAAKALAFATGAKLVGQNVLDPQGEMMNFVLGDSAMFDGIDFLADVPRLSSRQSDGDVPDAEAKEHELDRHVTLCVNDARRKQLYFSLNHGSISLPDEDAAERRWIEMDIDYPEHIVERVNAALAEHGERDGVSYVVDVAGHGAAKYASVWQGLRALGSVVDGSVLDAG
;
A
#
# COMPACT_ATOMS: atom_id res chain seq x y z
N MET A 1 -12.29 -11.61 -22.76
CA MET A 1 -11.34 -10.63 -22.21
C MET A 1 -11.06 -11.15 -20.82
N GLY A 2 -9.85 -11.61 -20.53
CA GLY A 2 -9.57 -12.16 -19.21
C GLY A 2 -9.50 -11.09 -18.12
N CYS A 3 -9.36 -11.55 -16.90
CA CYS A 3 -9.31 -10.72 -15.71
C CYS A 3 -8.02 -10.91 -14.92
N THR A 4 -7.75 -9.92 -14.06
CA THR A 4 -6.72 -9.99 -13.02
C THR A 4 -7.41 -10.27 -11.69
N LEU A 5 -7.03 -11.38 -11.06
CA LEU A 5 -7.43 -11.75 -9.71
C LEU A 5 -6.38 -11.26 -8.72
N VAL A 6 -6.80 -10.60 -7.66
CA VAL A 6 -5.93 -10.18 -6.55
C VAL A 6 -6.22 -11.02 -5.32
N ILE A 7 -5.16 -11.56 -4.71
CA ILE A 7 -5.21 -12.34 -3.47
C ILE A 7 -4.20 -11.73 -2.50
N ASP A 8 -4.67 -11.14 -1.41
CA ASP A 8 -3.80 -10.78 -0.30
C ASP A 8 -4.21 -11.51 0.96
N THR A 9 -3.22 -12.03 1.69
CA THR A 9 -3.43 -12.66 3.00
C THR A 9 -2.41 -12.16 4.02
N SER A 10 -1.95 -10.91 3.84
CA SER A 10 -0.87 -10.30 4.61
C SER A 10 -1.31 -9.74 5.96
N PHE A 11 -2.60 -9.41 6.09
CA PHE A 11 -3.23 -8.95 7.33
C PHE A 11 -4.51 -9.73 7.63
N GLY A 12 -5.54 -9.54 6.80
CA GLY A 12 -6.75 -10.37 6.72
C GLY A 12 -6.68 -11.31 5.52
N SER A 13 -7.81 -11.53 4.84
CA SER A 13 -7.78 -11.92 3.44
C SER A 13 -8.57 -10.94 2.57
N THR A 14 -7.96 -10.51 1.48
CA THR A 14 -8.63 -9.77 0.41
C THR A 14 -8.60 -10.62 -0.85
N VAL A 15 -9.76 -10.74 -1.49
CA VAL A 15 -9.89 -11.40 -2.78
C VAL A 15 -10.71 -10.50 -3.71
N GLY A 16 -10.10 -10.02 -4.79
CA GLY A 16 -10.73 -9.05 -5.69
C GLY A 16 -10.53 -9.40 -7.16
N ILE A 17 -11.47 -8.98 -8.00
CA ILE A 17 -11.27 -8.89 -9.45
C ILE A 17 -11.09 -7.41 -9.76
N VAL A 18 -10.01 -7.04 -10.45
CA VAL A 18 -9.71 -5.63 -10.73
C VAL A 18 -10.91 -4.92 -11.37
N GLY A 19 -11.31 -3.78 -10.80
CA GLY A 19 -12.47 -2.99 -11.22
C GLY A 19 -13.81 -3.49 -10.66
N ARG A 20 -13.81 -4.37 -9.67
CA ARG A 20 -14.98 -4.83 -8.90
C ARG A 20 -14.74 -4.63 -7.41
N GLU A 21 -15.82 -4.59 -6.64
CA GLU A 21 -15.74 -4.58 -5.19
C GLU A 21 -15.08 -5.87 -4.68
N PRO A 22 -14.00 -5.79 -3.88
CA PRO A 22 -13.32 -6.96 -3.35
C PRO A 22 -14.06 -7.59 -2.16
N ILE A 23 -13.80 -8.87 -1.91
CA ILE A 23 -14.24 -9.55 -0.70
C ILE A 23 -13.12 -9.47 0.33
N VAL A 24 -13.35 -8.72 1.41
CA VAL A 24 -12.40 -8.51 2.50
C VAL A 24 -12.86 -9.22 3.78
N GLU A 25 -11.97 -10.01 4.38
CA GLU A 25 -12.16 -10.71 5.65
C GLU A 25 -11.07 -10.29 6.64
N THR A 26 -11.46 -9.52 7.67
CA THR A 26 -10.52 -9.01 8.68
C THR A 26 -10.31 -9.95 9.87
N ASP A 27 -11.06 -11.06 9.95
CA ASP A 27 -10.90 -12.05 11.03
C ASP A 27 -9.68 -12.95 10.80
N SER A 28 -8.61 -12.63 11.52
CA SER A 28 -7.34 -13.39 11.57
C SER A 28 -7.49 -14.89 11.91
N ARG A 29 -8.63 -15.38 12.39
CA ARG A 29 -8.84 -16.80 12.72
C ARG A 29 -9.47 -17.60 11.59
N THR A 30 -10.30 -16.98 10.75
CA THR A 30 -11.15 -17.68 9.76
C THR A 30 -10.86 -17.30 8.32
N HIS A 31 -10.12 -16.21 8.08
CA HIS A 31 -9.81 -15.71 6.73
C HIS A 31 -9.19 -16.76 5.80
N VAL A 32 -8.30 -17.63 6.32
CA VAL A 32 -7.68 -18.70 5.52
C VAL A 32 -8.68 -19.78 5.11
N GLU A 33 -9.60 -20.16 6.01
CA GLU A 33 -10.59 -21.21 5.75
C GLU A 33 -11.60 -20.77 4.68
N LYS A 34 -11.88 -19.47 4.61
CA LYS A 34 -12.79 -18.88 3.63
C LYS A 34 -12.12 -18.55 2.29
N LEU A 35 -10.80 -18.54 2.20
CA LEU A 35 -10.06 -18.04 1.03
C LEU A 35 -10.53 -18.67 -0.28
N GLN A 36 -10.62 -20.00 -0.35
CA GLN A 36 -11.07 -20.70 -1.56
C GLN A 36 -12.51 -20.34 -1.93
N VAL A 37 -13.39 -20.21 -0.93
CA VAL A 37 -14.79 -19.83 -1.13
C VAL A 37 -14.89 -18.40 -1.65
N ASN A 38 -14.10 -17.48 -1.10
CA ASN A 38 -14.08 -16.09 -1.53
C ASN A 38 -13.51 -15.92 -2.94
N ILE A 39 -12.50 -16.72 -3.34
CA ILE A 39 -12.03 -16.76 -4.73
C ILE A 39 -13.13 -17.20 -5.68
N ALA A 40 -13.83 -18.30 -5.37
CA ALA A 40 -14.93 -18.77 -6.20
C ALA A 40 -16.04 -17.71 -6.31
N ARG A 41 -16.40 -17.09 -5.19
CA ARG A 41 -17.42 -16.03 -5.14
C ARG A 41 -17.02 -14.78 -5.91
N ALA A 42 -15.79 -14.27 -5.76
CA ALA A 42 -15.35 -13.07 -6.47
C ALA A 42 -15.38 -13.28 -8.00
N VAL A 43 -14.98 -14.47 -8.46
CA VAL A 43 -15.04 -14.84 -9.88
C VAL A 43 -16.49 -14.96 -10.36
N GLU A 44 -17.36 -15.63 -9.59
CA GLU A 44 -18.78 -15.81 -9.93
C GLU A 44 -19.56 -14.48 -9.93
N GLU A 45 -19.38 -13.64 -8.90
CA GLU A 45 -20.02 -12.32 -8.77
C GLU A 45 -19.57 -11.37 -9.89
N ALA A 46 -18.35 -11.55 -10.43
CA ALA A 46 -17.88 -10.85 -11.62
C ALA A 46 -18.49 -11.37 -12.94
N GLY A 47 -19.25 -12.48 -12.90
CA GLY A 47 -19.82 -13.14 -14.07
C GLY A 47 -18.79 -13.92 -14.89
N LEU A 48 -17.68 -14.33 -14.26
CA LEU A 48 -16.54 -14.97 -14.89
C LEU A 48 -16.44 -16.44 -14.48
N THR A 49 -15.54 -17.15 -15.14
CA THR A 49 -15.12 -18.51 -14.78
C THR A 49 -13.64 -18.52 -14.44
N PRO A 50 -13.12 -19.57 -13.77
CA PRO A 50 -11.67 -19.68 -13.53
C PRO A 50 -10.82 -19.64 -14.81
N ALA A 51 -11.38 -20.02 -15.96
CA ALA A 51 -10.68 -19.98 -17.24
C ALA A 51 -10.51 -18.55 -17.80
N ASP A 52 -11.25 -17.59 -17.28
CA ASP A 52 -11.13 -16.18 -17.65
C ASP A 52 -10.01 -15.47 -16.87
N ILE A 53 -9.40 -16.12 -15.89
CA ILE A 53 -8.29 -15.56 -15.11
C ILE A 53 -7.02 -15.64 -15.95
N GLU A 54 -6.51 -14.49 -16.38
CA GLU A 54 -5.29 -14.38 -17.18
C GLU A 54 -4.08 -13.95 -16.34
N GLU A 55 -4.32 -13.24 -15.23
CA GLU A 55 -3.29 -12.81 -14.29
C GLU A 55 -3.76 -12.94 -12.84
N ILE A 56 -2.83 -13.29 -11.96
CA ILE A 56 -3.04 -13.35 -10.52
C ILE A 56 -1.96 -12.51 -9.84
N VAL A 57 -2.37 -11.49 -9.09
CA VAL A 57 -1.51 -10.72 -8.19
C VAL A 57 -1.66 -11.30 -6.80
N VAL A 58 -0.55 -11.64 -6.15
CA VAL A 58 -0.56 -12.17 -4.78
C VAL A 58 0.40 -11.42 -3.88
N GLY A 59 -0.05 -11.01 -2.70
CA GLY A 59 0.82 -10.42 -1.67
C GLY A 59 1.88 -11.42 -1.20
N ILE A 60 3.15 -11.03 -1.22
CA ILE A 60 4.30 -11.87 -0.80
C ILE A 60 4.94 -11.43 0.53
N GLY A 61 4.28 -10.51 1.24
CA GLY A 61 4.73 -9.95 2.50
C GLY A 61 5.54 -8.66 2.33
N PRO A 62 6.14 -8.15 3.42
CA PRO A 62 6.27 -8.77 4.75
C PRO A 62 4.94 -8.91 5.53
N ALA A 63 4.76 -10.05 6.19
CA ALA A 63 3.53 -10.38 6.95
C ALA A 63 3.73 -11.59 7.88
N PRO A 64 2.81 -11.84 8.84
CA PRO A 64 2.78 -13.08 9.60
C PRO A 64 2.66 -14.33 8.70
N PHE A 65 3.50 -15.32 8.99
CA PHE A 65 3.79 -16.46 8.11
C PHE A 65 2.61 -17.36 7.69
N THR A 66 1.65 -17.62 8.60
CA THR A 66 0.60 -18.63 8.36
C THR A 66 -0.39 -18.18 7.28
N GLY A 67 -0.92 -16.95 7.40
CA GLY A 67 -1.85 -16.38 6.42
C GLY A 67 -1.18 -16.19 5.07
N LEU A 68 0.02 -15.60 5.06
CA LEU A 68 0.78 -15.33 3.84
C LEU A 68 1.01 -16.57 2.98
N ARG A 69 1.38 -17.69 3.60
CA ARG A 69 1.60 -18.95 2.86
C ARG A 69 0.33 -19.49 2.23
N ALA A 70 -0.82 -19.35 2.88
CA ALA A 70 -2.07 -19.81 2.33
C ALA A 70 -2.43 -19.07 1.03
N GLY A 71 -2.31 -17.73 1.02
CA GLY A 71 -2.52 -16.91 -0.18
C GLY A 71 -1.58 -17.29 -1.32
N ILE A 72 -0.28 -17.36 -1.04
CA ILE A 72 0.74 -17.72 -2.04
C ILE A 72 0.50 -19.12 -2.63
N VAL A 73 0.15 -20.11 -1.80
CA VAL A 73 -0.12 -21.48 -2.28
C VAL A 73 -1.40 -21.54 -3.09
N ALA A 74 -2.47 -20.85 -2.67
CA ALA A 74 -3.71 -20.76 -3.42
C ALA A 74 -3.49 -20.13 -4.80
N ALA A 75 -2.79 -18.99 -4.85
CA ALA A 75 -2.44 -18.29 -6.08
C ALA A 75 -1.60 -19.17 -7.02
N LYS A 76 -0.58 -19.87 -6.50
CA LYS A 76 0.24 -20.80 -7.28
C LYS A 76 -0.57 -21.97 -7.85
N ALA A 77 -1.45 -22.57 -7.04
CA ALA A 77 -2.29 -23.67 -7.49
C ALA A 77 -3.27 -23.22 -8.59
N LEU A 78 -3.86 -22.04 -8.44
CA LEU A 78 -4.79 -21.49 -9.43
C LEU A 78 -4.06 -21.09 -10.72
N ALA A 79 -2.89 -20.43 -10.64
CA ALA A 79 -2.05 -20.13 -11.79
C ALA A 79 -1.66 -21.41 -12.55
N PHE A 80 -1.27 -22.47 -11.83
CA PHE A 80 -0.96 -23.76 -12.43
C PHE A 80 -2.16 -24.39 -13.15
N ALA A 81 -3.37 -24.28 -12.57
CA ALA A 81 -4.58 -24.87 -13.14
C ALA A 81 -5.13 -24.09 -14.35
N THR A 82 -4.97 -22.76 -14.35
CA THR A 82 -5.55 -21.85 -15.35
C THR A 82 -4.56 -21.47 -16.46
N GLY A 83 -3.26 -21.54 -16.19
CA GLY A 83 -2.22 -20.97 -17.06
C GLY A 83 -2.02 -19.47 -16.85
N ALA A 84 -2.69 -18.85 -15.87
CA ALA A 84 -2.56 -17.43 -15.58
C ALA A 84 -1.12 -17.03 -15.22
N LYS A 85 -0.73 -15.82 -15.61
CA LYS A 85 0.50 -15.19 -15.16
C LYS A 85 0.40 -14.94 -13.65
N LEU A 86 1.41 -15.36 -12.88
CA LEU A 86 1.47 -15.12 -11.44
C LEU A 86 2.46 -14.01 -11.12
N VAL A 87 1.99 -12.96 -10.45
CA VAL A 87 2.78 -11.81 -10.00
C VAL A 87 2.79 -11.78 -8.48
N GLY A 88 3.99 -11.85 -7.89
CA GLY A 88 4.18 -11.67 -6.45
C GLY A 88 4.42 -10.20 -6.14
N GLN A 89 3.61 -9.62 -5.26
CA GLN A 89 3.65 -8.20 -4.92
C GLN A 89 4.10 -7.99 -3.48
N ASN A 90 5.16 -7.21 -3.28
CA ASN A 90 5.52 -6.72 -1.94
C ASN A 90 4.37 -5.85 -1.42
N VAL A 91 3.94 -6.07 -0.18
CA VAL A 91 2.74 -5.43 0.37
C VAL A 91 2.99 -4.00 0.86
N LEU A 92 4.25 -3.62 1.09
CA LEU A 92 4.62 -2.26 1.49
C LEU A 92 4.76 -1.34 0.29
N ASP A 93 5.37 -1.81 -0.80
CA ASP A 93 5.75 -0.95 -1.92
C ASP A 93 4.58 -0.18 -2.58
N PRO A 94 3.42 -0.79 -2.86
CA PRO A 94 2.28 -0.10 -3.46
C PRO A 94 1.70 1.02 -2.60
N GLN A 95 1.93 1.00 -1.29
CA GLN A 95 1.38 2.01 -0.38
C GLN A 95 2.00 3.39 -0.66
N GLY A 96 3.32 3.43 -0.95
CA GLY A 96 3.99 4.67 -1.35
C GLY A 96 3.46 5.23 -2.66
N GLU A 97 3.25 4.37 -3.67
CA GLU A 97 2.64 4.78 -4.94
C GLU A 97 1.23 5.33 -4.73
N MET A 98 0.41 4.61 -3.97
CA MET A 98 -0.97 5.02 -3.68
C MET A 98 -1.01 6.41 -3.06
N MET A 99 -0.20 6.66 -2.03
CA MET A 99 -0.12 7.98 -1.41
C MET A 99 0.33 9.04 -2.42
N ASN A 100 1.35 8.75 -3.23
CA ASN A 100 1.84 9.66 -4.26
C ASN A 100 0.74 10.02 -5.29
N PHE A 101 -0.02 9.04 -5.76
CA PHE A 101 -1.13 9.26 -6.69
C PHE A 101 -2.28 10.05 -6.07
N VAL A 102 -2.68 9.73 -4.83
CA VAL A 102 -3.80 10.40 -4.16
C VAL A 102 -3.46 11.84 -3.81
N LEU A 103 -2.28 12.09 -3.23
CA LEU A 103 -1.77 13.44 -2.97
C LEU A 103 -1.62 14.23 -4.28
N GLY A 104 -1.21 13.56 -5.36
CA GLY A 104 -1.10 14.09 -6.71
C GLY A 104 -2.43 14.38 -7.42
N ASP A 105 -3.59 14.20 -6.76
CA ASP A 105 -4.93 14.41 -7.32
C ASP A 105 -5.28 13.48 -8.50
N SER A 106 -4.80 12.24 -8.45
CA SER A 106 -5.21 11.19 -9.38
C SER A 106 -6.60 10.67 -9.04
N ALA A 107 -7.47 10.58 -10.05
CA ALA A 107 -8.80 9.95 -9.92
C ALA A 107 -8.74 8.42 -9.86
N MET A 108 -7.56 7.81 -9.98
CA MET A 108 -7.38 6.34 -10.02
C MET A 108 -7.91 5.65 -8.75
N PHE A 109 -7.88 6.34 -7.62
CA PHE A 109 -8.26 5.82 -6.31
C PHE A 109 -9.56 6.46 -5.78
N ASP A 110 -10.34 7.12 -6.65
CA ASP A 110 -11.63 7.70 -6.27
C ASP A 110 -12.62 6.62 -5.82
N GLY A 111 -13.33 6.89 -4.73
CA GLY A 111 -14.32 5.96 -4.17
C GLY A 111 -13.74 4.87 -3.27
N ILE A 112 -12.44 4.90 -2.97
CA ILE A 112 -11.82 4.03 -1.97
C ILE A 112 -11.96 4.68 -0.60
N ASP A 113 -12.78 4.09 0.26
CA ASP A 113 -13.20 4.67 1.54
C ASP A 113 -12.04 5.05 2.46
N PHE A 114 -11.00 4.20 2.58
CA PHE A 114 -9.88 4.46 3.48
C PHE A 114 -8.95 5.59 3.00
N LEU A 115 -9.14 6.09 1.78
CA LEU A 115 -8.40 7.22 1.19
C LEU A 115 -9.21 8.52 1.20
N ALA A 116 -10.48 8.50 1.62
CA ALA A 116 -11.39 9.63 1.52
C ALA A 116 -10.90 10.90 2.24
N ASP A 117 -10.14 10.72 3.33
CA ASP A 117 -9.63 11.82 4.16
C ASP A 117 -8.20 12.25 3.78
N VAL A 118 -7.58 11.63 2.77
CA VAL A 118 -6.24 12.04 2.30
C VAL A 118 -6.35 13.36 1.54
N PRO A 119 -5.60 14.41 1.91
CA PRO A 119 -5.63 15.67 1.22
C PRO A 119 -5.12 15.52 -0.22
N ARG A 120 -5.72 16.27 -1.14
CA ARG A 120 -5.20 16.39 -2.51
C ARG A 120 -4.45 17.70 -2.61
N LEU A 121 -3.17 17.64 -2.96
CA LEU A 121 -2.32 18.81 -3.09
C LEU A 121 -2.80 19.61 -4.31
N SER A 122 -3.55 20.67 -4.04
CA SER A 122 -3.98 21.62 -5.06
C SER A 122 -2.81 22.54 -5.40
N SER A 123 -2.57 22.79 -6.69
CA SER A 123 -1.94 24.05 -7.07
C SER A 123 -2.82 25.17 -6.50
N ARG A 124 -2.26 26.08 -5.71
CA ARG A 124 -3.00 27.20 -5.13
C ARG A 124 -3.86 27.86 -6.22
N GLN A 125 -5.18 27.80 -6.09
CA GLN A 125 -6.08 28.68 -6.84
C GLN A 125 -5.98 30.09 -6.23
N SER A 126 -4.99 30.86 -6.68
CA SER A 126 -5.15 32.31 -6.74
C SER A 126 -5.89 32.62 -8.03
N ASP A 127 -7.02 33.33 -7.91
CA ASP A 127 -7.87 33.78 -9.02
C ASP A 127 -7.06 34.17 -10.27
N GLY A 128 -7.13 33.34 -11.33
CA GLY A 128 -6.87 33.76 -12.70
C GLY A 128 -5.66 33.18 -13.45
N ASP A 129 -4.76 32.42 -12.83
CA ASP A 129 -3.57 31.89 -13.51
C ASP A 129 -3.54 30.35 -13.62
N VAL A 130 -2.94 29.87 -14.71
CA VAL A 130 -2.75 28.45 -15.05
C VAL A 130 -2.11 27.70 -13.87
N PRO A 131 -2.53 26.45 -13.55
CA PRO A 131 -1.90 25.64 -12.51
C PRO A 131 -0.38 25.59 -12.71
N ASP A 132 0.38 26.04 -11.71
CA ASP A 132 1.83 25.87 -11.67
C ASP A 132 2.13 24.40 -11.33
N ALA A 133 2.28 23.58 -12.38
CA ALA A 133 2.58 22.16 -12.25
C ALA A 133 3.91 21.92 -11.51
N GLU A 134 4.90 22.80 -11.69
CA GLU A 134 6.21 22.72 -11.03
C GLU A 134 6.07 22.95 -9.53
N ALA A 135 5.23 23.90 -9.11
CA ALA A 135 4.97 24.14 -7.68
C ALA A 135 4.28 22.95 -7.00
N LYS A 136 3.36 22.27 -7.69
CA LYS A 136 2.68 21.07 -7.18
C LYS A 136 3.63 19.89 -7.08
N GLU A 137 4.47 19.68 -8.09
CA GLU A 137 5.50 18.64 -8.10
C GLU A 137 6.50 18.85 -6.95
N HIS A 138 6.97 20.09 -6.75
CA HIS A 138 7.82 20.43 -5.59
C HIS A 138 7.14 20.24 -4.23
N GLU A 139 5.82 20.40 -4.12
CA GLU A 139 5.10 20.14 -2.87
C GLU A 139 4.96 18.63 -2.63
N LEU A 140 4.62 17.87 -3.67
CA LEU A 140 4.53 16.40 -3.64
C LEU A 140 5.89 15.76 -3.30
N ASP A 141 6.97 16.28 -3.86
CA ASP A 141 8.34 15.84 -3.58
C ASP A 141 8.76 16.06 -2.12
N ARG A 142 7.99 16.80 -1.33
CA ARG A 142 8.23 16.95 0.11
C ARG A 142 7.52 15.90 0.95
N HIS A 143 6.68 15.06 0.35
CA HIS A 143 6.02 13.96 1.04
C HIS A 143 6.85 12.68 0.95
N VAL A 144 7.01 12.03 2.10
CA VAL A 144 7.58 10.68 2.21
C VAL A 144 6.55 9.76 2.82
N THR A 145 6.49 8.51 2.38
CA THR A 145 5.53 7.53 2.88
C THR A 145 6.21 6.50 3.76
N LEU A 146 5.84 6.49 5.04
CA LEU A 146 6.10 5.39 5.96
C LEU A 146 5.06 4.29 5.67
N CYS A 147 5.48 3.27 4.94
CA CYS A 147 4.65 2.12 4.62
C CYS A 147 4.71 1.13 5.77
N VAL A 148 3.58 0.65 6.28
CA VAL A 148 3.51 -0.27 7.42
C VAL A 148 2.62 -1.48 7.15
N ASN A 149 2.90 -2.58 7.85
CA ASN A 149 2.01 -3.73 7.98
C ASN A 149 2.10 -4.31 9.40
N ASP A 150 0.97 -4.69 10.01
CA ASP A 150 0.93 -5.18 11.40
C ASP A 150 1.78 -6.45 11.56
N ALA A 151 2.66 -6.44 12.56
CA ALA A 151 3.48 -7.59 12.91
C ALA A 151 3.09 -8.14 14.29
N ARG A 152 3.64 -9.32 14.61
CA ARG A 152 3.41 -9.91 15.93
C ARG A 152 4.10 -9.10 17.01
N ARG A 153 3.65 -9.27 18.26
CA ARG A 153 4.27 -8.69 19.47
C ARG A 153 4.29 -7.15 19.49
N LYS A 154 3.25 -6.53 18.93
CA LYS A 154 3.07 -5.06 18.87
C LYS A 154 4.15 -4.34 18.05
N GLN A 155 4.75 -5.04 17.09
CA GLN A 155 5.69 -4.47 16.15
C GLN A 155 5.00 -4.23 14.81
N LEU A 156 5.64 -3.49 13.92
CA LEU A 156 5.22 -3.33 12.53
C LEU A 156 6.36 -3.74 11.62
N TYR A 157 6.02 -4.39 10.51
CA TYR A 157 6.90 -4.36 9.34
C TYR A 157 6.78 -2.98 8.71
N PHE A 158 7.89 -2.38 8.30
CA PHE A 158 7.86 -1.03 7.74
C PHE A 158 8.99 -0.76 6.75
N SER A 159 8.80 0.25 5.92
CA SER A 159 9.82 0.90 5.08
C SER A 159 9.49 2.39 4.96
N LEU A 160 10.50 3.23 4.66
CA LEU A 160 10.30 4.65 4.41
C LEU A 160 10.72 4.97 2.97
N ASN A 161 9.78 5.46 2.17
CA ASN A 161 9.95 5.69 0.75
C ASN A 161 9.72 7.17 0.40
N HIS A 162 10.48 7.70 -0.55
CA HIS A 162 10.40 9.07 -1.07
C HIS A 162 10.16 9.02 -2.59
N GLY A 163 8.94 9.38 -3.01
CA GLY A 163 8.52 9.27 -4.41
C GLY A 163 8.21 7.84 -4.88
N SER A 164 8.16 7.66 -6.20
CA SER A 164 7.84 6.37 -6.84
C SER A 164 9.03 5.41 -6.81
N ILE A 165 8.80 4.21 -6.27
CA ILE A 165 9.79 3.12 -6.20
C ILE A 165 9.46 1.97 -7.17
N SER A 166 8.36 2.06 -7.90
CA SER A 166 7.84 1.00 -8.75
C SER A 166 8.40 0.99 -10.17
N LEU A 167 8.98 2.11 -10.61
CA LEU A 167 9.73 2.16 -11.87
C LEU A 167 11.15 1.66 -11.61
N PRO A 168 11.61 0.59 -12.28
CA PRO A 168 13.00 0.14 -12.20
C PRO A 168 13.88 1.12 -12.98
N ASP A 169 14.16 2.27 -12.39
CA ASP A 169 15.28 3.12 -12.76
C ASP A 169 16.45 2.88 -11.78
N GLU A 170 17.64 3.38 -12.13
CA GLU A 170 18.85 3.21 -11.30
C GLU A 170 18.69 3.83 -9.91
N ASP A 171 17.74 4.75 -9.75
CA ASP A 171 17.53 5.59 -8.57
C ASP A 171 16.45 5.05 -7.62
N ALA A 172 15.70 4.00 -7.99
CA ALA A 172 14.64 3.43 -7.14
C ALA A 172 15.14 2.96 -5.77
N ALA A 173 16.41 2.54 -5.67
CA ALA A 173 17.05 2.21 -4.40
C ALA A 173 17.34 3.46 -3.56
N GLU A 174 17.66 4.60 -4.17
CA GLU A 174 17.92 5.86 -3.47
C GLU A 174 16.66 6.46 -2.86
N ARG A 175 15.50 6.14 -3.45
CA ARG A 175 14.17 6.54 -2.98
C ARG A 175 13.67 5.73 -1.77
N ARG A 176 14.37 4.67 -1.35
CA ARG A 176 14.06 3.94 -0.11
C ARG A 176 15.01 4.36 1.01
N TRP A 177 14.60 5.37 1.79
CA TRP A 177 15.41 5.93 2.88
C TRP A 177 15.57 4.96 4.06
N ILE A 178 14.57 4.12 4.30
CA ILE A 178 14.67 3.02 5.27
C ILE A 178 14.21 1.74 4.59
N GLU A 179 15.15 0.80 4.47
CA GLU A 179 14.90 -0.56 4.00
C GLU A 179 13.87 -1.30 4.87
N MET A 180 13.24 -2.33 4.28
CA MET A 180 12.24 -3.11 4.99
C MET A 180 12.82 -3.72 6.27
N ASP A 181 12.21 -3.39 7.41
CA ASP A 181 12.60 -3.86 8.72
C ASP A 181 11.38 -4.10 9.62
N ILE A 182 11.59 -4.63 10.82
CA ILE A 182 10.56 -4.86 11.83
C ILE A 182 10.96 -4.26 13.18
N ASP A 183 10.12 -3.37 13.71
CA ASP A 183 10.42 -2.72 15.01
C ASP A 183 9.15 -2.27 15.74
N TYR A 184 9.32 -1.77 16.96
CA TYR A 184 8.26 -1.15 17.73
C TYR A 184 7.93 0.25 17.18
N PRO A 185 6.66 0.65 17.16
CA PRO A 185 6.23 1.96 16.66
C PRO A 185 7.02 3.15 17.21
N GLU A 186 7.37 3.14 18.49
CA GLU A 186 8.14 4.22 19.12
C GLU A 186 9.55 4.32 18.55
N HIS A 187 10.23 3.19 18.32
CA HIS A 187 11.55 3.17 17.69
C HIS A 187 11.47 3.53 16.19
N ILE A 188 10.38 3.15 15.51
CA ILE A 188 10.14 3.54 14.12
C ILE A 188 10.10 5.07 14.02
N VAL A 189 9.38 5.75 14.92
CA VAL A 189 9.33 7.22 14.98
C VAL A 189 10.73 7.83 15.13
N GLU A 190 11.56 7.28 16.02
CA GLU A 190 12.94 7.75 16.21
C GLU A 190 13.77 7.62 14.93
N ARG A 191 13.69 6.47 14.25
CA ARG A 191 14.41 6.18 13.01
C ARG A 191 13.93 7.07 11.85
N VAL A 192 12.62 7.23 11.70
CA VAL A 192 12.05 8.11 10.67
C VAL A 192 12.47 9.56 10.91
N ASN A 193 12.38 10.05 12.14
CA ASN A 193 12.82 11.41 12.47
C ASN A 193 14.32 11.64 12.22
N ALA A 194 15.16 10.61 12.42
CA ALA A 194 16.58 10.66 12.08
C ALA A 194 16.80 10.74 10.56
N ALA A 195 16.10 9.91 9.77
CA ALA A 195 16.16 9.95 8.31
C ALA A 195 15.69 11.31 7.76
N LEU A 196 14.56 11.84 8.26
CA LEU A 196 14.07 13.17 7.87
C LEU A 196 15.09 14.27 8.15
N ALA A 197 15.82 14.18 9.26
CA ALA A 197 16.85 15.17 9.61
C ALA A 197 18.03 15.11 8.63
N GLU A 198 18.52 13.91 8.35
CA GLU A 198 19.63 13.70 7.43
C GLU A 198 19.31 14.18 6.02
N HIS A 199 18.16 13.78 5.48
CA HIS A 199 17.73 14.16 4.13
C HIS A 199 17.33 15.64 4.08
N GLY A 200 16.60 16.15 5.07
CA GLY A 200 16.21 17.56 5.12
C GLY A 200 17.41 18.52 5.20
N GLU A 201 18.46 18.17 5.94
CA GLU A 201 19.70 18.94 5.98
C GLU A 201 20.47 18.91 4.65
N ARG A 202 20.49 17.75 3.98
CA ARG A 202 21.14 17.55 2.68
C ARG A 202 20.46 18.36 1.58
N ASP A 203 19.14 18.33 1.56
CA ASP A 203 18.33 18.87 0.47
C ASP A 203 17.87 20.31 0.73
N GLY A 204 18.03 20.80 1.97
CA GLY A 204 17.62 22.15 2.37
C GLY A 204 16.11 22.33 2.45
N VAL A 205 15.34 21.24 2.57
CA VAL A 205 13.88 21.24 2.62
C VAL A 205 13.37 20.56 3.89
N SER A 206 12.10 20.80 4.22
CA SER A 206 11.40 20.07 5.28
C SER A 206 10.38 19.12 4.67
N TYR A 207 10.47 17.86 5.06
CA TYR A 207 9.62 16.77 4.59
C TYR A 207 8.41 16.56 5.51
N VAL A 208 7.34 15.99 4.96
CA VAL A 208 6.12 15.53 5.65
C VAL A 208 6.05 14.01 5.53
N VAL A 209 5.67 13.33 6.61
CA VAL A 209 5.54 11.87 6.64
C VAL A 209 4.07 11.48 6.63
N ASP A 210 3.65 10.84 5.55
CA ASP A 210 2.40 10.12 5.52
C ASP A 210 2.62 8.67 5.97
N VAL A 211 1.75 8.16 6.85
CA VAL A 211 1.79 6.78 7.31
C VAL A 211 0.67 6.01 6.63
N ALA A 212 1.00 4.98 5.86
CA ALA A 212 0.03 4.18 5.12
C ALA A 212 0.21 2.69 5.40
N GLY A 213 -0.88 1.93 5.33
CA GLY A 213 -0.87 0.49 5.46
C GLY A 213 -1.47 -0.04 6.77
N HIS A 214 -1.65 -1.35 6.81
CA HIS A 214 -2.33 -2.03 7.91
C HIS A 214 -1.62 -1.85 9.25
N GLY A 215 -2.39 -1.46 10.26
CA GLY A 215 -1.89 -1.19 11.60
C GLY A 215 -1.53 0.28 11.82
N ALA A 216 -1.63 1.14 10.81
CA ALA A 216 -1.38 2.57 10.96
C ALA A 216 -2.31 3.21 12.00
N ALA A 217 -3.63 2.98 11.92
CA ALA A 217 -4.58 3.60 12.87
C ALA A 217 -4.43 3.08 14.30
N LYS A 218 -4.04 1.80 14.46
CA LYS A 218 -3.79 1.17 15.77
C LYS A 218 -2.73 1.90 16.60
N TYR A 219 -1.79 2.58 15.93
CA TYR A 219 -0.68 3.31 16.55
C TYR A 219 -0.73 4.82 16.28
N ALA A 220 -1.91 5.37 15.93
CA ALA A 220 -2.08 6.78 15.59
C ALA A 220 -1.54 7.78 16.63
N SER A 221 -1.61 7.43 17.93
CA SER A 221 -1.04 8.26 18.99
C SER A 221 0.49 8.28 19.01
N VAL A 222 1.14 7.20 18.58
CA VAL A 222 2.61 7.11 18.50
C VAL A 222 3.12 7.98 17.35
N TRP A 223 2.39 8.00 16.23
CA TRP A 223 2.74 8.82 15.06
C TRP A 223 2.79 10.33 15.35
N GLN A 224 2.15 10.80 16.41
CA GLN A 224 2.28 12.19 16.88
C GLN A 224 3.71 12.55 17.32
N GLY A 225 4.58 11.56 17.53
CA GLY A 225 6.00 11.77 17.77
C GLY A 225 6.83 12.06 16.50
N LEU A 226 6.25 11.90 15.31
CA LEU A 226 6.90 12.29 14.05
C LEU A 226 7.00 13.81 13.97
N ARG A 227 8.15 14.32 13.51
CA ARG A 227 8.43 15.76 13.42
C ARG A 227 7.44 16.53 12.55
N ALA A 228 6.91 15.88 11.52
CA ALA A 228 5.96 16.45 10.58
C ALA A 228 5.03 15.34 10.08
N LEU A 229 4.06 14.96 10.91
CA LEU A 229 3.03 13.99 10.53
C LEU A 229 2.06 14.60 9.51
N GLY A 230 1.87 13.92 8.39
CA GLY A 230 0.82 14.16 7.41
C GLY A 230 -0.39 13.27 7.66
N SER A 231 -0.77 12.51 6.65
CA SER A 231 -1.92 11.60 6.65
C SER A 231 -1.60 10.30 7.39
N VAL A 232 -2.61 9.70 8.03
CA VAL A 232 -2.54 8.34 8.57
C VAL A 232 -3.65 7.53 7.93
N VAL A 233 -3.27 6.57 7.09
CA VAL A 233 -4.16 5.75 6.27
C VAL A 233 -4.04 4.29 6.72
N ASP A 234 -5.12 3.72 7.24
CA ASP A 234 -5.19 2.31 7.62
C ASP A 234 -5.89 1.51 6.52
N GLY A 235 -5.11 1.12 5.51
CA GLY A 235 -5.56 0.36 4.35
C GLY A 235 -4.41 0.12 3.38
N SER A 236 -4.50 -0.96 2.61
CA SER A 236 -3.55 -1.31 1.56
C SER A 236 -4.19 -1.18 0.18
N VAL A 237 -3.38 -0.90 -0.85
CA VAL A 237 -3.83 -0.96 -2.25
C VAL A 237 -4.46 -2.31 -2.58
N LEU A 238 -3.92 -3.39 -2.00
CA LEU A 238 -4.43 -4.74 -2.23
C LEU A 238 -5.83 -4.95 -1.64
N ASP A 239 -6.29 -4.06 -0.75
CA ASP A 239 -7.66 -4.10 -0.21
C ASP A 239 -8.69 -3.51 -1.17
N ALA A 240 -8.24 -2.82 -2.23
CA ALA A 240 -9.10 -2.23 -3.25
C ALA A 240 -9.45 -3.20 -4.40
N GLY A 241 -8.87 -4.41 -4.42
CA GLY A 241 -9.08 -5.40 -5.47
C GLY A 241 -8.18 -5.18 -6.66
#